data_AF-A0A7W1KT52-F1
#
_entry.id   AF-A0A7W1KT52-F1
#
_cell.length_a   1.000
_cell.length_b   1.000
_cell.length_c   1.000
_cell.angle_alpha   90.00
_cell.angle_beta   90.00
_cell.angle_gamma   90.00
#
_symmetry.space_group_name_H-M   'P 1'
#
loop_
_entity.id
_entity.type
_entity.pdbx_description
1 polymer ?
#
loop_
_entity_poly.entity_id
_entity_poly.type
_entity_poly.pdbx_seq_one_letter_code
_entity_poly.pdbx_strand_id
1 'polypeptide(L)' 'MTSAATRQTHSTFEDLEVYQVAREFRKMMYRIAAQLPETEKFGLASQVRRAAVSLTNNIAEGHG' A
#
# COMPACT_ATOMS: atom_id res chain seq x y z
N MET A 1 -23.18 -24.65 18.34
CA MET A 1 -23.68 -23.45 17.64
C MET A 1 -22.56 -22.95 16.74
N THR A 2 -22.61 -23.32 15.47
CA THR A 2 -21.62 -22.94 14.45
C THR A 2 -21.84 -21.46 14.10
N SER A 3 -20.90 -20.60 14.50
CA SER A 3 -20.90 -19.20 14.10
C SER A 3 -20.70 -19.16 12.58
N ALA A 4 -21.77 -18.83 11.85
CA ALA A 4 -21.65 -18.51 10.44
C ALA A 4 -20.78 -17.26 10.33
N ALA A 5 -19.59 -17.39 9.75
CA ALA A 5 -18.75 -16.25 9.44
C ALA A 5 -19.55 -15.30 8.54
N THR A 6 -20.01 -14.19 9.11
CA THR A 6 -20.69 -13.13 8.36
C THR A 6 -19.77 -12.71 7.23
N ARG A 7 -20.23 -12.87 5.99
CA ARG A 7 -19.50 -12.42 4.80
C ARG A 7 -19.34 -10.91 4.92
N GLN A 8 -18.13 -10.43 5.21
CA GLN A 8 -17.85 -9.00 5.15
C GLN A 8 -17.96 -8.57 3.68
N THR A 9 -18.88 -7.65 3.43
CA THR A 9 -18.99 -6.96 2.15
C THR A 9 -18.08 -5.75 2.18
N HIS A 10 -16.97 -5.81 1.45
CA HIS A 10 -16.14 -4.64 1.17
C HIS A 10 -16.84 -3.79 0.11
N SER A 11 -17.11 -2.53 0.43
CA SER A 11 -17.81 -1.60 -0.46
C SER A 11 -16.84 -0.84 -1.33
N THR A 12 -15.63 -0.58 -0.82
CA THR A 12 -14.54 0.05 -1.56
C THR A 12 -13.22 -0.70 -1.33
N PHE A 13 -12.21 -0.44 -2.18
CA PHE A 13 -10.91 -1.08 -2.03
C PHE A 13 -10.22 -0.71 -0.71
N GLU A 14 -10.56 0.45 -0.11
CA GLU A 14 -10.05 0.87 1.18
C GLU A 14 -10.50 -0.02 2.34
N ASP A 15 -11.63 -0.73 2.19
CA ASP A 15 -12.12 -1.68 3.18
C ASP A 15 -11.29 -2.96 3.22
N LEU A 16 -10.50 -3.26 2.18
CA LEU A 16 -9.69 -4.46 2.11
C LEU A 16 -8.55 -4.40 3.14
N GLU A 17 -8.42 -5.44 3.97
CA GLU A 17 -7.32 -5.56 4.93
C GLU A 17 -5.96 -5.45 4.25
N VAL A 18 -5.80 -6.09 3.08
CA VAL A 18 -4.56 -6.02 2.28
C VAL A 18 -4.26 -4.59 1.82
N TYR A 19 -5.28 -3.78 1.51
CA TYR A 19 -5.08 -2.37 1.14
C TYR A 19 -4.62 -1.55 2.35
N GLN A 20 -5.22 -1.79 3.52
CA GLN A 20 -4.84 -1.10 4.77
C GLN A 20 -3.38 -1.39 5.13
N VAL A 21 -2.97 -2.66 5.07
CA VAL A 21 -1.57 -3.08 5.28
C VAL A 21 -0.64 -2.44 4.24
N ALA A 22 -1.02 -2.48 2.96
CA ALA A 22 -0.24 -1.86 1.88
C ALA A 22 -0.10 -0.34 2.05
N ARG A 23 -1.13 0.34 2.58
CA ARG A 23 -1.10 1.78 2.85
C ARG A 23 -0.10 2.12 3.95
N GLU A 24 -0.03 1.33 5.02
CA GLU A 24 1.00 1.51 6.06
C GLU A 24 2.40 1.18 5.54
N PHE A 25 2.53 0.11 4.74
CA PHE A 25 3.79 -0.21 4.06
C PHE A 25 4.26 0.95 3.17
N ARG A 26 3.36 1.56 2.38
CA ARG A 26 3.68 2.74 1.56
C ARG A 26 4.23 3.89 2.41
N LYS A 27 3.61 4.20 3.56
CA LYS A 27 4.12 5.24 4.47
C LYS A 27 5.53 4.92 4.95
N MET A 28 5.81 3.66 5.29
CA MET A 28 7.14 3.21 5.69
C MET A 28 8.17 3.39 4.57
N MET A 29 7.83 3.04 3.33
CA MET A 29 8.71 3.22 2.17
C MET A 29 9.04 4.69 1.91
N TYR A 30 8.08 5.61 2.12
CA TYR A 30 8.35 7.04 2.04
C TYR A 30 9.32 7.52 3.12
N ARG A 31 9.22 6.98 4.35
CA ARG A 31 10.17 7.29 5.44
C ARG A 31 11.58 6.79 5.10
N ILE A 32 11.70 5.56 4.59
CA ILE A 32 12.99 5.00 4.15
C ILE A 32 13.57 5.83 3.01
N ALA A 33 12.77 6.17 1.99
CA ALA A 33 13.21 6.99 0.87
C ALA A 33 13.68 8.40 1.30
N ALA A 34 13.16 8.93 2.41
CA ALA A 34 13.59 10.21 2.98
C ALA A 34 14.90 10.13 3.79
N GLN A 35 15.34 8.93 4.17
CA GLN A 35 16.60 8.70 4.88
C GLN A 35 17.77 8.40 3.94
N LEU A 36 17.51 8.21 2.65
CA LEU A 36 18.56 8.00 1.65
C LEU A 36 19.39 9.28 1.44
N PRO A 37 20.67 9.16 1.07
CA PRO A 37 21.51 10.31 0.74
C PRO A 37 20.89 11.20 -0.36
N GLU A 38 21.18 12.50 -0.35
CA GLU A 38 20.65 13.44 -1.37
C GLU A 38 21.03 13.02 -2.79
N THR A 39 22.18 12.33 -2.97
CA THR A 39 22.61 11.76 -4.25
C THR A 39 21.62 10.73 -4.82
N GLU A 40 20.82 10.08 -3.97
CA GLU A 40 19.81 9.08 -4.36
C GLU A 40 18.41 9.66 -4.55
N LYS A 41 18.22 10.97 -4.35
CA LYS A 41 16.90 11.61 -4.40
C LYS A 41 16.13 11.34 -5.69
N PHE A 42 16.82 11.41 -6.83
CA PHE A 42 16.27 11.14 -8.15
C PHE A 42 16.50 9.68 -8.59
N GLY A 43 17.45 8.98 -7.97
CA GLY A 43 17.72 7.55 -8.12
C GLY A 43 16.80 6.70 -7.25
N LEU A 44 17.38 6.01 -6.27
CA LEU A 44 16.69 5.00 -5.47
C LEU A 44 15.48 5.56 -4.71
N ALA A 45 15.57 6.78 -4.15
CA ALA A 45 14.45 7.37 -3.41
C ALA A 45 13.23 7.60 -4.30
N SER A 46 13.42 7.99 -5.57
CA SER A 46 12.34 8.17 -6.52
C SER A 46 11.71 6.82 -6.91
N GLN A 47 12.54 5.78 -7.10
CA GLN A 47 12.08 4.43 -7.45
C GLN A 47 11.28 3.79 -6.32
N VAL A 48 11.76 3.87 -5.07
CA VAL A 48 11.07 3.35 -3.89
C VAL A 48 9.69 4.00 -3.73
N ARG A 49 9.59 5.34 -3.85
CA ARG A 49 8.30 6.04 -3.76
C ARG A 49 7.32 5.59 -4.86
N ARG A 50 7.79 5.45 -6.11
CA ARG A 50 6.94 5.01 -7.23
C ARG A 50 6.46 3.56 -7.04
N ALA A 51 7.35 2.65 -6.63
CA ALA A 51 7.00 1.26 -6.36
C ALA A 51 5.95 1.15 -5.24
N ALA A 52 6.10 1.92 -4.16
CA ALA A 52 5.16 1.95 -3.04
C ALA A 52 3.77 2.49 -3.43
N VAL A 53 3.70 3.49 -4.30
CA VAL A 53 2.43 3.98 -4.86
C VAL A 53 1.80 2.93 -5.77
N SER A 54 2.62 2.31 -6.63
CA SER A 54 2.18 1.26 -7.55
C SER A 54 1.49 0.12 -6.80
N LEU A 55 2.05 -0.34 -5.67
CA LEU A 55 1.45 -1.38 -4.84
C LEU A 55 -0.01 -1.06 -4.46
N THR A 56 -0.26 0.12 -3.88
CA THR A 56 -1.63 0.50 -3.48
C THR A 56 -2.55 0.71 -4.68
N ASN A 57 -2.02 1.20 -5.81
CA ASN A 57 -2.80 1.39 -7.03
C ASN A 57 -3.22 0.06 -7.65
N ASN A 58 -2.32 -0.93 -7.73
CA ASN A 58 -2.64 -2.25 -8.27
C ASN A 58 -3.69 -2.98 -7.42
N ILE A 59 -3.68 -2.80 -6.09
CA ILE A 59 -4.74 -3.35 -5.22
C ILE A 59 -6.08 -2.66 -5.50
N ALA A 60 -6.09 -1.34 -5.65
CA ALA A 60 -7.30 -0.59 -5.94
C ALA A 60 -7.89 -0.93 -7.32
N GLU A 61 -7.04 -1.00 -8.35
CA GLU A 61 -7.41 -1.38 -9.72
C GLU A 61 -7.89 -2.83 -9.79
N GLY A 62 -7.27 -3.74 -9.05
CA GLY A 62 -7.72 -5.14 -8.98
C GLY A 62 -9.08 -5.32 -8.30
N HIS A 63 -9.52 -4.37 -7.47
CA HIS A 63 -10.83 -4.40 -6.82
C HIS A 63 -11.97 -3.93 -7.74
N GLY A 64 -11.72 -3.04 -8.71
CA GLY A 64 -12.78 -2.46 -9.54
C GLY A 64 -12.28 -1.82 -10.83
#